data_AF-A0A9D7H0N5-F1
#
_entry.id   AF-A0A9D7H0N5-F1
#
_cell.length_a   1.000
_cell.length_b   1.000
_cell.length_c   1.000
_cell.angle_alpha   90.00
_cell.angle_beta   90.00
_cell.angle_gamma   90.00
#
_symmetry.space_group_name_H-M   'P 1'
#
loop_
_entity.id
_entity.type
_entity.pdbx_description
1 polymer ?
#
loop_
_entity_poly.entity_id
_entity_poly.type
_entity_poly.pdbx_seq_one_letter_code
_entity_poly.pdbx_strand_id
1 'polypeptide(L)'
;MAPYRHNAVKGWPGQYWPDVREPVVVNVMKSRIAMAAQRHCDAVEADDVDSRDNNPGTGITAGEQQAFIRTLAAEAHAQGMSFALKNDLADIPALLNDVDFAINEECFAYNECDALAPFIQAGKAVLQVEYTSGALSSKSGLQ
;
A
#
# COMPACT_ATOMS: atom_id res chain seq x y z
N MET A 1 -2.01 22.81 -0.58
CA MET A 1 -1.43 21.55 -1.08
C MET A 1 -0.38 21.74 -2.19
N ALA A 2 -0.27 22.90 -2.85
CA ALA A 2 0.74 23.11 -3.90
C ALA A 2 2.21 22.81 -3.54
N PRO A 3 2.74 23.08 -2.32
CA PRO A 3 4.14 22.76 -2.01
C PRO A 3 4.39 21.25 -1.80
N TYR A 4 3.34 20.43 -1.75
CA TYR A 4 3.43 18.99 -1.51
C TYR A 4 3.00 18.18 -2.74
N ARG A 5 2.94 18.81 -3.91
CA ARG A 5 2.68 18.14 -5.19
C ARG A 5 4.00 18.01 -5.93
N HIS A 6 4.46 16.78 -6.12
CA HIS A 6 5.60 16.47 -6.96
C HIS A 6 5.10 15.95 -8.32
N ASN A 7 5.69 14.88 -8.85
CA ASN A 7 5.28 14.35 -10.14
C ASN A 7 3.80 13.92 -10.11
N ALA A 8 3.14 14.07 -11.26
CA ALA A 8 1.77 13.57 -11.43
C ALA A 8 1.77 12.03 -11.42
N VAL A 9 0.77 11.43 -10.80
CA VAL A 9 0.57 9.98 -10.84
C VAL A 9 0.16 9.59 -12.26
N LYS A 10 0.93 8.71 -12.90
CA LYS A 10 0.69 8.31 -14.28
C LYS A 10 -0.64 7.56 -14.38
N GLY A 11 -1.51 8.00 -15.29
CA GLY A 11 -2.83 7.38 -15.49
C GLY A 11 -3.96 7.97 -14.62
N TRP A 12 -3.63 8.84 -13.65
CA TRP A 12 -4.61 9.39 -12.70
C TRP A 12 -4.60 10.94 -12.70
N PRO A 13 -5.36 11.58 -13.62
CA PRO A 13 -5.40 13.03 -13.73
C PRO A 13 -5.81 13.72 -12.43
N GLY A 14 -5.02 14.70 -11.99
CA GLY A 14 -5.27 15.47 -10.77
C GLY A 14 -4.66 14.87 -9.50
N GLN A 15 -4.04 13.69 -9.58
CA GLN A 15 -3.28 13.09 -8.49
C GLN A 15 -1.77 13.39 -8.63
N TYR A 16 -1.12 13.59 -7.50
CA TYR A 16 0.29 13.95 -7.41
C TYR A 16 0.92 13.26 -6.21
N TRP A 17 2.15 12.79 -6.39
CA TRP A 17 2.93 12.19 -5.31
C TRP A 17 3.31 13.25 -4.26
N PRO A 18 3.08 12.99 -2.96
CA PRO A 18 3.67 13.77 -1.88
C PRO A 18 5.08 13.26 -1.52
N ASP A 19 5.87 14.09 -0.83
CA ASP A 19 7.07 13.60 -0.14
C ASP A 19 6.68 13.01 1.22
N VAL A 20 6.82 11.69 1.36
CA VAL A 20 6.41 10.94 2.56
C VAL A 20 7.26 11.25 3.80
N ARG A 21 8.38 11.98 3.64
CA ARG A 21 9.25 12.43 4.73
C ARG A 21 8.74 13.71 5.39
N GLU A 22 7.89 14.45 4.69
CA GLU A 22 7.35 15.71 5.18
C GLU A 22 6.42 15.46 6.37
N PRO A 23 6.69 16.06 7.55
CA PRO A 23 5.88 15.81 8.75
C PRO A 23 4.39 16.09 8.56
N VAL A 24 4.06 17.06 7.71
CA VAL A 24 2.67 17.38 7.39
C VAL A 24 1.96 16.27 6.62
N VAL A 25 2.66 15.55 5.73
CA VAL A 25 2.09 14.42 4.99
C VAL A 25 1.77 13.29 5.96
N VAL A 26 2.74 12.95 6.82
CA VAL A 26 2.57 11.96 7.89
C VAL A 26 1.40 12.33 8.81
N ASN A 27 1.35 13.58 9.29
CA ASN A 27 0.30 14.04 10.20
C ASN A 27 -1.10 14.02 9.56
N VAL A 28 -1.22 14.35 8.27
CA VAL A 28 -2.49 14.25 7.54
C VAL A 28 -2.92 12.79 7.42
N MET A 29 -2.01 11.86 7.10
CA MET A 29 -2.36 10.44 7.03
C MET A 29 -2.76 9.87 8.39
N LYS A 30 -2.02 10.19 9.47
CA LYS A 30 -2.41 9.83 10.84
C LYS A 30 -3.79 10.34 11.21
N SER A 31 -4.11 11.58 10.84
CA SER A 31 -5.45 12.17 11.07
C SER A 31 -6.55 11.42 10.31
N ARG A 32 -6.26 10.90 9.10
CA ARG A 32 -7.20 10.07 8.32
C ARG A 32 -7.39 8.69 8.95
N ILE A 33 -6.32 8.07 9.47
CA ILE A 33 -6.41 6.80 10.22
C ILE A 33 -7.25 6.99 11.49
N ALA A 34 -7.00 8.05 12.26
CA ALA A 34 -7.81 8.39 13.42
C ALA A 34 -9.30 8.62 13.05
N MET A 35 -9.57 9.22 11.89
CA MET A 35 -10.94 9.35 11.37
C MET A 35 -11.57 8.00 11.03
N ALA A 36 -10.82 7.05 10.46
CA ALA A 36 -11.31 5.70 10.21
C ALA A 36 -11.70 4.99 11.53
N ALA A 37 -10.88 5.12 12.57
CA ALA A 37 -11.19 4.59 13.90
C ALA A 37 -12.46 5.21 14.50
N GLN A 38 -12.63 6.54 14.38
CA GLN A 38 -13.86 7.23 14.80
C GLN A 38 -15.11 6.77 14.03
N ARG A 39 -14.92 6.17 12.85
CA ARG A 39 -15.99 5.59 12.03
C ARG A 39 -16.12 4.08 12.22
N HIS A 40 -15.42 3.51 13.21
CA HIS A 40 -15.46 2.09 13.54
C HIS A 40 -15.01 1.18 12.39
N CYS A 41 -14.05 1.63 11.59
CA CYS A 41 -13.38 0.75 10.64
C CYS A 41 -12.57 -0.33 11.37
N ASP A 42 -12.59 -1.56 10.88
CA ASP A 42 -11.77 -2.65 11.42
C ASP A 42 -10.33 -2.64 10.90
N ALA A 43 -10.14 -2.07 9.70
CA ALA A 43 -8.85 -2.00 9.03
C ALA A 43 -8.75 -0.76 8.13
N VAL A 44 -7.52 -0.38 7.81
CA VAL A 44 -7.21 0.62 6.79
C VAL A 44 -6.26 0.04 5.74
N GLU A 45 -6.50 0.40 4.49
CA GLU A 45 -5.55 0.26 3.39
C GLU A 45 -5.08 1.66 3.02
N ALA A 46 -3.77 1.88 3.00
CA ALA A 46 -3.19 3.09 2.42
C ALA A 46 -2.78 2.78 0.98
N ASP A 47 -3.50 3.37 0.03
CA ASP A 47 -3.17 3.28 -1.39
C ASP A 47 -1.91 4.10 -1.71
N ASP A 48 -1.30 3.86 -2.88
CA ASP A 48 -0.16 4.62 -3.39
C ASP A 48 1.07 4.61 -2.46
N VAL A 49 1.27 3.52 -1.70
CA VAL A 49 2.44 3.35 -0.81
C VAL A 49 3.69 2.81 -1.52
N ASP A 50 3.60 2.50 -2.81
CA ASP A 50 4.68 2.04 -3.70
C ASP A 50 5.31 3.19 -4.51
N SER A 51 5.15 4.42 -4.03
CA SER A 51 5.54 5.66 -4.71
C SER A 51 6.99 5.67 -5.22
N ARG A 52 7.93 5.01 -4.52
CA ARG A 52 9.34 4.89 -4.91
C ARG A 52 9.49 4.31 -6.32
N ASP A 53 8.67 3.31 -6.64
CA ASP A 53 8.76 2.57 -7.90
C ASP A 53 7.99 3.28 -9.03
N ASN A 54 7.35 4.42 -8.72
CA ASN A 54 6.49 5.20 -9.62
C ASN A 54 7.00 6.61 -9.95
N ASN A 55 8.31 6.87 -9.77
CA ASN A 55 8.97 8.15 -10.04
C ASN A 55 8.24 9.35 -9.40
N PRO A 56 8.28 9.47 -8.06
CA PRO A 56 7.49 10.46 -7.34
C PRO A 56 8.03 11.89 -7.51
N GLY A 57 9.26 12.05 -8.02
CA GLY A 57 9.92 13.35 -8.19
C GLY A 57 10.56 13.89 -6.90
N THR A 58 10.60 13.09 -5.84
CA THR A 58 11.13 13.43 -4.50
C THR A 58 12.47 12.77 -4.20
N GLY A 59 12.81 11.70 -4.93
CA GLY A 59 14.02 10.90 -4.71
C GLY A 59 14.01 10.10 -3.41
N ILE A 60 12.83 9.71 -2.92
CA ILE A 60 12.71 8.86 -1.73
C ILE A 60 13.39 7.51 -1.93
N THR A 61 13.97 6.99 -0.86
CA THR A 61 14.63 5.70 -0.78
C THR A 61 13.67 4.61 -0.29
N ALA A 62 14.06 3.35 -0.45
CA ALA A 62 13.35 2.20 0.12
C ALA A 62 13.14 2.35 1.64
N GLY A 63 14.20 2.73 2.37
CA GLY A 63 14.11 2.91 3.82
C GLY A 63 13.13 4.01 4.24
N GLU A 64 13.05 5.11 3.47
CA GLU A 64 12.11 6.20 3.74
C GLU A 64 10.65 5.80 3.46
N GLN A 65 10.38 5.06 2.37
CA GLN A 65 9.05 4.50 2.10
C GLN A 65 8.63 3.50 3.19
N GLN A 66 9.51 2.57 3.55
CA GLN A 66 9.26 1.59 4.59
C GLN A 66 9.02 2.26 5.96
N ALA A 67 9.79 3.30 6.31
CA ALA A 67 9.59 4.04 7.55
C ALA A 67 8.22 4.74 7.59
N PHE A 68 7.76 5.27 6.45
CA PHE A 68 6.43 5.84 6.31
C PHE A 68 5.35 4.79 6.53
N ILE A 69 5.43 3.64 5.85
CA ILE A 69 4.45 2.55 6.00
C ILE A 69 4.41 2.03 7.44
N ARG A 70 5.57 1.79 8.08
CA ARG A 70 5.63 1.41 9.51
C ARG A 70 4.95 2.43 10.42
N THR A 71 5.13 3.70 10.13
CA THR A 71 4.50 4.78 10.90
C THR A 71 2.98 4.74 10.78
N LEU A 72 2.44 4.45 9.59
CA LEU A 72 0.99 4.34 9.37
C LEU A 72 0.41 3.07 9.97
N ALA A 73 1.10 1.93 9.82
CA ALA A 73 0.69 0.67 10.43
C ALA A 73 0.64 0.77 11.96
N ALA A 74 1.69 1.32 12.57
CA ALA A 74 1.72 1.55 14.01
C ALA A 74 0.60 2.49 14.50
N GLU A 75 0.24 3.51 13.70
CA GLU A 75 -0.90 4.38 14.03
C GLU A 75 -2.23 3.61 13.96
N ALA A 76 -2.44 2.78 12.94
CA ALA A 76 -3.65 1.94 12.84
C ALA A 76 -3.74 0.96 14.01
N HIS A 77 -2.65 0.28 14.34
CA HIS A 77 -2.57 -0.65 15.47
C HIS A 77 -2.83 0.04 16.81
N ALA A 78 -2.31 1.26 17.01
CA ALA A 78 -2.57 2.04 18.21
C ALA A 78 -4.06 2.42 18.37
N GLN A 79 -4.81 2.47 17.27
CA GLN A 79 -6.25 2.69 17.24
C GLN A 79 -7.06 1.38 17.29
N GLY A 80 -6.39 0.22 17.39
CA GLY A 80 -7.02 -1.11 17.40
C GLY A 80 -7.50 -1.60 16.03
N MET A 81 -7.01 -1.01 14.93
CA MET A 81 -7.34 -1.41 13.57
C MET A 81 -6.20 -2.17 12.92
N SER A 82 -6.50 -3.06 11.99
CA SER A 82 -5.50 -3.68 11.12
C SER A 82 -5.03 -2.73 10.01
N PHE A 83 -3.84 -3.00 9.45
CA PHE A 83 -3.25 -2.25 8.35
C PHE A 83 -2.90 -3.17 7.18
N ALA A 84 -3.35 -2.82 5.98
CA ALA A 84 -3.05 -3.55 4.75
C ALA A 84 -1.88 -2.94 3.98
N LEU A 85 -0.96 -3.77 3.48
CA LEU A 85 0.01 -3.35 2.47
C LEU A 85 -0.62 -3.44 1.09
N LYS A 86 -0.65 -2.33 0.36
CA LYS A 86 -1.17 -2.24 -1.01
C LYS A 86 -0.03 -2.36 -2.02
N ASN A 87 -0.13 -3.32 -2.94
CA ASN A 87 0.85 -3.56 -4.01
C ASN A 87 2.28 -3.69 -3.45
N ASP A 88 3.12 -2.64 -3.50
CA ASP A 88 4.46 -2.48 -2.89
C ASP A 88 5.27 -3.79 -2.68
N LEU A 89 5.29 -4.63 -3.71
CA LEU A 89 5.73 -6.03 -3.61
C LEU A 89 7.20 -6.15 -3.21
N ALA A 90 8.02 -5.18 -3.62
CA ALA A 90 9.44 -5.14 -3.37
C ALA A 90 9.79 -4.95 -1.88
N ASP A 91 8.92 -4.29 -1.11
CA ASP A 91 9.16 -4.01 0.31
C ASP A 91 8.54 -5.07 1.24
N ILE A 92 7.84 -6.08 0.71
CA ILE A 92 7.26 -7.20 1.48
C ILE A 92 8.28 -7.82 2.45
N PRO A 93 9.52 -8.19 2.05
CA PRO A 93 10.47 -8.81 2.97
C PRO A 93 10.82 -7.93 4.18
N ALA A 94 10.74 -6.59 4.02
CA ALA A 94 11.06 -5.63 5.07
C ALA A 94 9.84 -5.25 5.93
N LEU A 95 8.63 -5.40 5.40
CA LEU A 95 7.39 -4.91 6.02
C LEU A 95 6.45 -6.02 6.49
N LEU A 96 6.70 -7.28 6.13
CA LEU A 96 5.80 -8.40 6.42
C LEU A 96 5.38 -8.46 7.89
N ASN A 97 6.26 -8.14 8.84
CA ASN A 97 5.96 -8.18 10.27
C ASN A 97 5.24 -6.92 10.79
N ASP A 98 5.22 -5.85 10.01
CA ASP A 98 4.64 -4.55 10.39
C ASP A 98 3.17 -4.41 9.94
N VAL A 99 2.70 -5.22 8.98
CA VAL A 99 1.35 -5.14 8.40
C VAL A 99 0.55 -6.43 8.63
N ASP A 100 -0.78 -6.38 8.51
CA ASP A 100 -1.64 -7.51 8.89
C ASP A 100 -2.06 -8.39 7.71
N PHE A 101 -2.20 -7.82 6.53
CA PHE A 101 -2.57 -8.52 5.29
C PHE A 101 -2.14 -7.70 4.06
N ALA A 102 -2.25 -8.30 2.88
CA ALA A 102 -1.98 -7.62 1.62
C ALA A 102 -3.27 -7.37 0.85
N ILE A 103 -3.33 -6.23 0.17
CA ILE A 103 -4.23 -6.00 -0.97
C ILE A 103 -3.34 -5.86 -2.20
N ASN A 104 -3.57 -6.68 -3.22
CA ASN A 104 -2.82 -6.60 -4.48
C ASN A 104 -3.77 -6.49 -5.66
N GLU A 105 -3.38 -5.66 -6.62
CA GLU A 105 -4.00 -5.56 -7.92
C GLU A 105 -3.16 -6.29 -8.96
N GLU A 106 -3.82 -7.12 -9.75
CA GLU A 106 -3.36 -7.62 -11.04
C GLU A 106 -2.12 -8.55 -11.02
N CYS A 107 -1.80 -9.21 -9.90
CA CYS A 107 -0.63 -10.09 -9.89
C CYS A 107 -0.65 -11.19 -10.95
N PHE A 108 -1.82 -11.67 -11.39
CA PHE A 108 -1.89 -12.65 -12.48
C PHE A 108 -1.61 -12.01 -13.83
N ALA A 109 -2.08 -10.78 -14.04
CA ALA A 109 -1.82 -10.04 -15.28
C ALA A 109 -0.33 -9.71 -15.45
N TYR A 110 0.36 -9.38 -14.35
CA TYR A 110 1.78 -9.03 -14.35
C TYR A 110 2.73 -10.19 -14.00
N ASN A 111 2.19 -11.39 -13.75
CA ASN A 111 2.94 -12.58 -13.36
C ASN A 111 3.86 -12.33 -12.14
N GLU A 112 3.28 -11.78 -11.09
CA GLU A 112 3.99 -11.34 -9.87
C GLU A 112 3.38 -11.91 -8.58
N CYS A 113 2.46 -12.88 -8.69
CA CYS A 113 1.78 -13.45 -7.51
C CYS A 113 2.74 -14.16 -6.54
N ASP A 114 3.88 -14.67 -7.02
CA ASP A 114 4.89 -15.33 -6.17
C ASP A 114 5.45 -14.38 -5.12
N ALA A 115 5.49 -13.07 -5.38
CA ALA A 115 5.95 -12.07 -4.42
C ALA A 115 5.03 -11.97 -3.18
N LEU A 116 3.78 -12.43 -3.29
CA LEU A 116 2.79 -12.42 -2.21
C LEU A 116 2.83 -13.69 -1.35
N ALA A 117 3.55 -14.74 -1.78
CA ALA A 117 3.68 -16.00 -1.03
C ALA A 117 4.12 -15.82 0.44
N PRO A 118 5.00 -14.85 0.82
CA PRO A 118 5.37 -14.61 2.21
C PRO A 118 4.18 -14.30 3.13
N PHE A 119 3.14 -13.60 2.64
CA PHE A 119 1.93 -13.36 3.44
C PHE A 119 1.21 -14.66 3.75
N ILE A 120 0.98 -15.50 2.74
CA ILE A 120 0.29 -16.79 2.87
C ILE A 120 1.08 -17.71 3.82
N GLN A 121 2.41 -17.77 3.67
CA GLN A 121 3.28 -18.57 4.52
C GLN A 121 3.28 -18.10 5.98
N ALA A 122 3.12 -16.79 6.21
CA ALA A 122 2.95 -16.20 7.53
C ALA A 122 1.51 -16.31 8.09
N GLY A 123 0.59 -16.97 7.39
CA GLY A 123 -0.81 -17.09 7.79
C GLY A 123 -1.62 -15.79 7.66
N LYS A 124 -1.16 -14.85 6.83
CA LYS A 124 -1.80 -13.57 6.57
C LYS A 124 -2.59 -13.62 5.26
N ALA A 125 -3.73 -12.93 5.25
CA ALA A 125 -4.58 -12.88 4.07
C ALA A 125 -3.92 -12.11 2.92
N VAL A 126 -4.25 -12.50 1.68
CA VAL A 126 -3.95 -11.76 0.46
C VAL A 126 -5.28 -11.53 -0.26
N LEU A 127 -5.73 -10.29 -0.31
CA LEU A 127 -6.93 -9.88 -1.03
C LEU A 127 -6.52 -9.41 -2.42
N GLN A 128 -6.83 -10.22 -3.43
CA GLN A 128 -6.37 -10.00 -4.80
C GLN A 128 -7.51 -9.48 -5.69
N VAL A 129 -7.20 -8.49 -6.53
CA VAL A 129 -8.14 -7.86 -7.47
C VAL A 129 -7.59 -7.98 -8.90
N GLU A 130 -8.39 -8.45 -9.84
CA GLU A 130 -8.08 -8.35 -11.28
C GLU A 130 -9.14 -7.51 -11.99
N TYR A 131 -8.68 -6.63 -12.88
CA TYR A 131 -9.54 -5.82 -13.73
C TYR A 131 -9.77 -6.51 -15.07
N THR A 132 -10.62 -7.54 -15.06
CA THR A 132 -10.96 -8.33 -16.26
C THR A 132 -12.48 -8.39 -16.48
N SER A 133 -12.90 -8.47 -17.74
CA SER A 133 -14.30 -8.69 -18.12
C SER A 133 -14.73 -10.17 -18.10
N GLY A 134 -13.82 -11.09 -17.76
CA GLY A 134 -14.03 -12.54 -17.72
C GLY A 134 -13.66 -13.20 -16.38
N ALA A 135 -13.95 -14.51 -16.25
CA ALA A 135 -13.65 -15.24 -15.02
C ALA A 135 -12.13 -15.34 -14.76
N LEU A 136 -11.71 -15.13 -13.51
CA LEU A 136 -10.31 -15.26 -13.06
C LEU A 136 -9.68 -16.60 -13.45
N SER A 137 -10.48 -17.68 -13.44
CA SER A 137 -10.04 -19.03 -13.83
C SER A 137 -9.52 -19.14 -15.26
N SER A 138 -9.81 -18.16 -16.11
CA SER A 138 -9.26 -18.09 -17.48
C SER A 138 -7.84 -17.51 -17.54
N LYS A 139 -7.37 -16.86 -16.46
CA LYS A 139 -6.01 -16.31 -16.34
C LYS A 139 -5.08 -17.18 -15.49
N SER A 140 -5.62 -18.04 -14.63
CA SER A 140 -4.81 -18.90 -13.76
C SER A 140 -4.20 -20.06 -14.56
N GLY A 141 -2.93 -19.94 -14.95
CA GLY A 141 -2.05 -21.08 -15.23
C GLY A 141 -1.62 -21.84 -13.97
N LEU A 142 -2.24 -21.57 -12.83
CA LEU A 142 -1.98 -22.16 -11.51
C LEU A 142 -3.20 -23.01 -11.11
N GLN A 143 -3.11 -24.31 -11.39
CA GLN A 143 -3.79 -25.38 -10.63
C GLN A 143 -2.89 -25.81 -9.48
#